data_AF-A0A428XSC4-F1
#
_entry.id   AF-A0A428XSC4-F1
#
_cell.length_a   1.000
_cell.length_b   1.000
_cell.length_c   1.000
_cell.angle_alpha   90.00
_cell.angle_beta   90.00
_cell.angle_gamma   90.00
#
_symmetry.space_group_name_H-M   'P 1'
#
loop_
_entity.id
_entity.type
_entity.pdbx_description
1 polymer ?
#
loop_
_entity_poly.entity_id
_entity_poly.type
_entity_poly.pdbx_seq_one_letter_code
_entity_poly.pdbx_strand_id
1 'polypeptide(L)'
;MTCLRRPLLTMAKSSKLFRKAGVAGLVAAALSLPVLGGAAGAAPSDPAAPAAAVQAPALSKAAKSQLARPRGAVCVNAHIQNIGWQGWRCSRGGRPVLAGTVGQSLRLEALSISTSRTGGVCAQAHVQDLGWQRTRCGRDNEQITVGTVGRSLRLEALRLSTRTGVCAQGHVQNIGWQPWQCVPRSATATIGTVGQSLRLEALRVRV
;
A
#
# COMPACT_ATOMS: atom_id res chain seq x y z
N MET A 1 -31.34 39.25 -2.65
CA MET A 1 -31.91 39.73 -3.92
C MET A 1 -30.78 39.94 -4.91
N THR A 2 -31.00 39.53 -6.17
CA THR A 2 -30.19 39.80 -7.38
C THR A 2 -28.89 38.97 -7.51
N CYS A 3 -28.90 37.81 -8.18
CA CYS A 3 -28.85 37.57 -9.64
C CYS A 3 -27.46 37.85 -10.27
N LEU A 4 -26.70 36.83 -10.68
CA LEU A 4 -26.73 36.09 -11.97
C LEU A 4 -25.83 36.75 -13.04
N ARG A 5 -24.76 36.06 -13.46
CA ARG A 5 -24.60 35.52 -14.84
C ARG A 5 -23.13 35.18 -15.17
N ARG A 6 -22.93 33.92 -15.57
CA ARG A 6 -21.89 33.48 -16.50
C ARG A 6 -22.14 34.10 -17.89
N PRO A 7 -21.11 34.18 -18.74
CA PRO A 7 -21.27 33.99 -20.17
C PRO A 7 -20.64 32.67 -20.64
N LEU A 8 -21.28 32.12 -21.67
CA LEU A 8 -21.00 30.91 -22.43
C LEU A 8 -20.61 31.36 -23.87
N LEU A 9 -19.88 30.50 -24.59
CA LEU A 9 -19.63 30.50 -26.06
C LEU A 9 -18.63 31.55 -26.59
N THR A 10 -17.73 31.23 -27.52
CA THR A 10 -18.06 30.85 -28.91
C THR A 10 -16.90 30.13 -29.62
N MET A 11 -17.24 29.19 -30.51
CA MET A 11 -16.35 28.53 -31.48
C MET A 11 -15.97 29.45 -32.66
N ALA A 12 -14.80 29.25 -33.29
CA ALA A 12 -14.66 29.38 -34.74
C ALA A 12 -13.40 28.71 -35.31
N LYS A 13 -13.65 27.89 -36.34
CA LYS A 13 -12.77 27.30 -37.37
C LYS A 13 -11.60 28.17 -37.82
N SER A 14 -10.51 27.50 -38.23
CA SER A 14 -9.75 27.92 -39.40
C SER A 14 -9.18 26.73 -40.18
N SER A 15 -9.25 26.84 -41.49
CA SER A 15 -9.06 25.81 -42.51
C SER A 15 -8.09 26.32 -43.58
N LYS A 16 -7.22 25.46 -44.11
CA LYS A 16 -6.64 25.42 -45.49
C LYS A 16 -5.48 24.39 -45.49
N LEU A 17 -5.61 23.27 -46.21
CA LEU A 17 -5.22 23.01 -47.61
C LEU A 17 -3.73 23.24 -47.91
N PHE A 18 -2.99 22.19 -48.29
CA PHE A 18 -2.60 21.89 -49.69
C PHE A 18 -1.49 20.83 -49.81
N ARG A 19 -1.68 19.93 -50.80
CA ARG A 19 -0.70 19.25 -51.70
C ARG A 19 0.35 18.32 -51.02
N LYS A 20 0.73 17.16 -51.57
CA LYS A 20 0.92 16.77 -52.97
C LYS A 20 0.99 15.22 -53.05
N ALA A 21 0.56 14.67 -54.18
CA ALA A 21 0.70 13.26 -54.53
C ALA A 21 2.16 12.87 -54.86
N GLY A 22 2.50 11.61 -54.59
CA GLY A 22 3.71 10.93 -55.07
C GLY A 22 3.53 9.43 -54.93
N VAL A 23 3.37 8.72 -56.05
CA VAL A 23 3.04 7.30 -56.16
C VAL A 23 4.27 6.51 -56.60
N ALA A 24 4.37 5.30 -56.06
CA ALA A 24 5.05 4.10 -56.56
C ALA A 24 6.58 4.08 -56.68
N GLY A 25 7.16 3.21 -55.84
CA GLY A 25 8.41 2.51 -56.06
C GLY A 25 8.42 1.21 -55.27
N LEU A 26 7.91 0.13 -55.89
CA LEU A 26 8.16 -1.24 -55.44
C LEU A 26 9.66 -1.52 -55.56
N VAL A 27 10.27 -2.15 -54.55
CA VAL A 27 11.05 -3.40 -54.61
C VAL A 27 11.68 -3.57 -53.22
N ALA A 28 11.22 -4.54 -52.44
CA ALA A 28 11.96 -5.03 -51.28
C ALA A 28 11.91 -6.55 -51.29
N ALA A 29 13.06 -7.13 -51.59
CA ALA A 29 13.32 -8.55 -51.63
C ALA A 29 13.07 -9.18 -50.25
N ALA A 30 12.33 -10.29 -50.23
CA ALA A 30 12.17 -11.13 -49.06
C ALA A 30 13.48 -11.88 -48.79
N LEU A 31 14.27 -11.38 -47.83
CA LEU A 31 15.35 -12.12 -47.20
C LEU A 31 14.80 -12.72 -45.90
N SER A 32 14.63 -14.04 -45.96
CA SER A 32 14.44 -14.95 -44.84
C SER A 32 15.55 -14.77 -43.79
N LEU A 33 15.16 -14.43 -42.55
CA LEU A 33 16.00 -14.58 -41.36
C LEU A 33 15.39 -15.66 -40.43
N PRO A 34 16.21 -16.59 -39.91
CA PRO A 34 15.73 -17.63 -39.01
C PRO A 34 15.62 -17.13 -37.57
N VAL A 35 14.59 -17.65 -36.89
CA VAL A 35 14.50 -18.00 -35.46
C VAL A 35 15.18 -17.05 -34.47
N LEU A 36 14.37 -16.19 -33.85
CA LEU A 36 14.60 -15.73 -32.48
C LEU A 36 13.60 -16.45 -31.59
N GLY A 37 14.12 -17.45 -30.87
CA GLY A 37 13.40 -18.13 -29.81
C GLY A 37 12.87 -17.12 -28.80
N GLY A 38 11.55 -17.09 -28.64
CA GLY A 38 10.92 -16.42 -27.52
C GLY A 38 11.28 -17.16 -26.24
N ALA A 39 12.37 -16.75 -25.61
CA ALA A 39 12.56 -16.98 -24.20
C ALA A 39 11.47 -16.19 -23.48
N ALA A 40 10.34 -16.84 -23.22
CA ALA A 40 9.43 -16.43 -22.17
C ALA A 40 10.27 -16.38 -20.90
N GLY A 41 10.69 -15.17 -20.50
CA GLY A 41 11.34 -14.93 -19.23
C GLY A 41 10.38 -15.42 -18.16
N ALA A 42 10.67 -16.60 -17.62
CA ALA A 42 10.03 -17.13 -16.45
C ALA A 42 10.05 -16.01 -15.40
N ALA A 43 8.86 -15.61 -14.94
CA ALA A 43 8.75 -14.82 -13.72
C ALA A 43 9.61 -15.52 -12.67
N PRO A 44 10.48 -14.79 -11.93
CA PRO A 44 11.32 -15.41 -10.94
C PRO A 44 10.43 -16.20 -9.98
N SER A 45 10.68 -17.51 -9.96
CA SER A 45 10.06 -18.47 -9.07
C SER A 45 10.14 -17.94 -7.65
N ASP A 46 8.97 -17.77 -7.02
CA ASP A 46 8.84 -17.41 -5.61
C ASP A 46 9.79 -18.26 -4.75
N PRO A 47 10.66 -17.68 -3.90
CA PRO A 47 11.12 -18.40 -2.72
C PRO A 47 9.96 -18.43 -1.72
N ALA A 48 9.01 -19.33 -1.94
CA ALA A 48 8.00 -19.68 -0.96
C ALA A 48 8.68 -20.42 0.21
N ALA A 49 8.87 -19.68 1.31
CA ALA A 49 8.93 -20.06 2.73
C ALA A 49 9.35 -21.51 3.06
N PRO A 50 10.31 -21.71 3.99
CA PRO A 50 9.94 -21.48 5.40
C PRO A 50 11.10 -21.10 6.35
N ALA A 51 10.78 -20.37 7.42
CA ALA A 51 11.40 -20.58 8.73
C ALA A 51 10.47 -19.97 9.78
N ALA A 52 10.04 -20.81 10.72
CA ALA A 52 9.08 -20.49 11.77
C ALA A 52 9.53 -19.28 12.60
N ALA A 53 8.96 -18.11 12.29
CA ALA A 53 9.12 -16.91 13.08
C ALA A 53 7.74 -16.44 13.52
N VAL A 54 7.56 -16.38 14.85
CA VAL A 54 6.32 -16.15 15.60
C VAL A 54 5.27 -15.35 14.81
N GLN A 55 4.26 -16.05 14.28
CA GLN A 55 3.07 -15.41 13.72
C GLN A 55 2.51 -14.42 14.73
N ALA A 56 1.92 -13.33 14.27
CA ALA A 56 1.34 -12.35 15.18
C ALA A 56 0.36 -13.03 16.16
N PRO A 57 0.43 -12.71 17.46
CA PRO A 57 -0.51 -13.25 18.44
C PRO A 57 -1.94 -13.06 17.97
N ALA A 58 -2.80 -14.06 18.20
CA ALA A 58 -4.22 -13.97 17.88
C ALA A 58 -4.84 -12.71 18.48
N LEU A 59 -5.89 -12.19 17.83
CA LEU A 59 -6.67 -11.05 18.33
C LEU A 59 -7.03 -11.22 19.81
N SER A 60 -6.63 -10.25 20.64
CA SER A 60 -6.95 -10.26 22.07
C SER A 60 -8.45 -10.09 22.32
N LYS A 61 -8.95 -10.51 23.49
CA LYS A 61 -10.35 -10.30 23.89
C LYS A 61 -10.75 -8.82 23.78
N ALA A 62 -9.87 -7.90 24.18
CA ALA A 62 -10.08 -6.47 24.07
C ALA A 62 -10.17 -6.01 22.60
N ALA A 63 -9.31 -6.51 21.72
CA ALA A 63 -9.35 -6.18 20.30
C ALA A 63 -10.65 -6.68 19.64
N LYS A 64 -11.04 -7.93 19.90
CA LYS A 64 -12.31 -8.50 19.44
C LYS A 64 -13.50 -7.66 19.92
N SER A 65 -13.50 -7.21 21.18
CA SER A 65 -14.54 -6.33 21.71
C SER A 65 -14.61 -4.98 20.99
N GLN A 66 -13.48 -4.39 20.59
CA GLN A 66 -13.49 -3.15 19.80
C GLN A 66 -14.01 -3.37 18.39
N LEU A 67 -13.62 -4.46 17.72
CA LEU A 67 -14.09 -4.83 16.39
C LEU A 67 -15.59 -5.18 16.35
N ALA A 68 -16.17 -5.64 17.47
CA ALA A 68 -17.59 -5.97 17.58
C ALA A 68 -18.53 -4.74 17.65
N ARG A 69 -17.98 -3.52 17.84
CA ARG A 69 -18.81 -2.31 17.96
C ARG A 69 -19.54 -1.99 16.64
N PRO A 70 -20.70 -1.31 16.68
CA PRO A 70 -21.48 -0.97 15.48
C PRO A 70 -20.89 0.23 14.70
N ARG A 71 -19.58 0.25 14.48
CA ARG A 71 -18.86 1.30 13.74
C ARG A 71 -17.59 0.74 13.09
N GLY A 72 -17.07 1.43 12.08
CA GLY A 72 -15.76 1.15 11.49
C GLY A 72 -14.67 1.11 12.56
N ALA A 73 -13.83 0.08 12.52
CA ALA A 73 -12.72 -0.10 13.44
C ALA A 73 -11.51 -0.73 12.74
N VAL A 74 -10.33 -0.35 13.20
CA VAL A 74 -9.05 -0.95 12.79
C VAL A 74 -8.25 -1.26 14.03
N CYS A 75 -7.77 -2.50 14.12
CA CYS A 75 -6.84 -2.96 15.13
C CYS A 75 -5.52 -3.32 14.47
N VAL A 76 -4.42 -2.94 15.12
CA VAL A 76 -3.05 -3.16 14.65
C VAL A 76 -2.19 -3.70 15.79
N ASN A 77 -1.23 -4.54 15.44
CA ASN A 77 -0.19 -5.03 16.33
C ASN A 77 1.12 -4.95 15.54
N ALA A 78 2.12 -4.23 16.04
CA ALA A 78 3.39 -4.08 15.36
C ALA A 78 4.47 -4.95 16.01
N HIS A 79 5.29 -5.59 15.18
CA HIS A 79 6.52 -6.25 15.61
C HIS A 79 7.67 -5.27 15.46
N ILE A 80 8.31 -4.91 16.57
CA ILE A 80 9.38 -3.92 16.62
C ILE A 80 10.69 -4.58 16.98
N GLN A 81 11.78 -4.14 16.34
CA GLN A 81 13.13 -4.55 16.68
C GLN A 81 13.35 -4.53 18.20
N ASN A 82 13.93 -5.60 18.74
CA ASN A 82 14.29 -5.77 20.15
C ASN A 82 13.12 -5.71 21.17
N ILE A 83 11.87 -5.56 20.71
CA ILE A 83 10.67 -5.54 21.56
C ILE A 83 9.76 -6.73 21.23
N GLY A 84 9.65 -7.06 19.96
CA GLY A 84 8.67 -8.04 19.47
C GLY A 84 7.30 -7.41 19.25
N TRP A 85 6.25 -8.24 19.39
CA TRP A 85 4.86 -7.80 19.21
C TRP A 85 4.39 -6.91 20.37
N GLN A 86 4.00 -5.66 20.07
CA GLN A 86 3.55 -4.67 21.07
C GLN A 86 2.16 -4.96 21.67
N GLY A 87 1.45 -5.96 21.14
CA GLY A 87 0.06 -6.26 21.49
C GLY A 87 -0.94 -5.44 20.66
N TRP A 88 -2.17 -5.95 20.59
CA TRP A 88 -3.23 -5.35 19.79
C TRP A 88 -3.71 -4.01 20.35
N ARG A 89 -3.68 -2.98 19.50
CA ARG A 89 -4.26 -1.66 19.76
C ARG A 89 -5.32 -1.38 18.70
N CYS A 90 -6.37 -0.66 19.04
CA CYS A 90 -7.48 -0.40 18.13
C CYS A 90 -7.89 1.07 18.11
N SER A 91 -8.41 1.53 16.97
CA SER A 91 -8.99 2.86 16.82
C SER A 91 -10.24 3.01 17.70
N ARG A 92 -10.44 4.20 18.28
CA ARG A 92 -11.55 4.49 19.19
C ARG A 92 -12.24 5.79 18.79
N GLY A 93 -13.50 5.70 18.34
CA GLY A 93 -14.33 6.86 18.00
C GLY A 93 -13.68 7.75 16.93
N GLY A 94 -13.21 7.17 15.83
CA GLY A 94 -12.54 7.90 14.73
C GLY A 94 -11.11 8.39 15.05
N ARG A 95 -10.63 8.25 16.29
CA ARG A 95 -9.24 8.55 16.65
C ARG A 95 -8.28 7.53 16.04
N PRO A 96 -7.12 7.97 15.54
CA PRO A 96 -6.14 7.05 14.97
C PRO A 96 -5.54 6.14 16.03
N VAL A 97 -5.26 4.91 15.63
CA VAL A 97 -4.45 3.97 16.42
C VAL A 97 -2.98 4.10 16.04
N LEU A 98 -2.10 4.17 17.05
CA LEU A 98 -0.65 4.18 16.89
C LEU A 98 -0.08 2.77 17.06
N ALA A 99 0.79 2.36 16.14
CA ALA A 99 1.63 1.18 16.25
C ALA A 99 3.09 1.51 15.94
N GLY A 100 4.02 0.90 16.68
CA GLY A 100 5.45 1.18 16.61
C GLY A 100 5.94 2.15 17.68
N THR A 101 7.10 2.74 17.44
CA THR A 101 7.83 3.59 18.39
C THR A 101 8.24 4.90 17.73
N VAL A 102 8.13 6.00 18.46
CA VAL A 102 8.52 7.33 17.99
C VAL A 102 9.74 7.77 18.79
N GLY A 103 10.80 8.22 18.11
CA GLY A 103 12.01 8.76 18.75
C GLY A 103 12.90 7.72 19.45
N GLN A 104 12.62 6.44 19.29
CA GLN A 104 13.41 5.35 19.90
C GLN A 104 14.41 4.71 18.91
N SER A 105 14.41 5.15 17.65
CA SER A 105 15.28 4.62 16.60
C SER A 105 15.13 3.11 16.34
N LEU A 106 13.98 2.52 16.66
CA LEU A 106 13.67 1.11 16.42
C LEU A 106 12.85 0.93 15.14
N ARG A 107 13.25 -0.05 14.32
CA ARG A 107 12.51 -0.39 13.08
C ARG A 107 11.24 -1.18 13.38
N LEU A 108 10.20 -0.88 12.62
CA LEU A 108 9.05 -1.75 12.44
C LEU A 108 9.44 -2.89 11.48
N GLU A 109 9.24 -4.14 11.88
CA GLU A 109 9.65 -5.33 11.11
C GLU A 109 8.46 -6.11 10.54
N ALA A 110 7.31 -6.06 11.24
CA ALA A 110 6.05 -6.60 10.75
C ALA A 110 4.85 -5.84 11.31
N LEU A 111 3.72 -5.96 10.61
CA LEU A 111 2.44 -5.43 11.02
C LEU A 111 1.37 -6.52 10.88
N SER A 112 0.63 -6.74 11.96
CA SER A 112 -0.62 -7.47 11.94
C SER A 112 -1.78 -6.48 12.01
N ILE A 113 -2.80 -6.69 11.19
CA ILE A 113 -3.95 -5.80 11.08
C ILE A 113 -5.24 -6.61 10.95
N SER A 114 -6.30 -6.13 11.59
CA SER A 114 -7.66 -6.61 11.42
C SER A 114 -8.62 -5.42 11.47
N THR A 115 -9.66 -5.46 10.66
CA THR A 115 -10.65 -4.39 10.58
C THR A 115 -12.06 -4.93 10.77
N SER A 116 -13.02 -4.06 11.03
CA SER A 116 -14.44 -4.43 11.10
C SER A 116 -15.27 -3.31 10.50
N ARG A 117 -16.32 -3.70 9.75
CA ARG A 117 -17.21 -2.80 9.03
C ARG A 117 -16.48 -1.88 8.05
N THR A 118 -15.35 -2.34 7.50
CA THR A 118 -14.62 -1.67 6.42
C THR A 118 -14.67 -2.43 5.11
N GLY A 119 -15.37 -3.58 5.10
CA GLY A 119 -15.39 -4.54 4.01
C GLY A 119 -14.04 -5.24 3.81
N GLY A 120 -13.32 -5.45 4.92
CA GLY A 120 -11.98 -6.03 4.95
C GLY A 120 -10.87 -5.00 4.75
N VAL A 121 -9.65 -5.53 4.73
CA VAL A 121 -8.41 -4.78 4.56
C VAL A 121 -7.46 -5.53 3.66
N CYS A 122 -6.76 -4.81 2.79
CA CYS A 122 -5.60 -5.31 2.09
C CYS A 122 -4.36 -4.53 2.54
N ALA A 123 -3.26 -5.25 2.74
CA ALA A 123 -1.98 -4.69 3.15
C ALA A 123 -0.83 -5.27 2.31
N GLN A 124 0.18 -4.46 2.05
CA GLN A 124 1.41 -4.86 1.37
C GLN A 124 2.59 -4.14 2.03
N ALA A 125 3.64 -4.87 2.38
CA ALA A 125 4.86 -4.30 2.97
C ALA A 125 5.98 -4.24 1.93
N HIS A 126 6.70 -3.12 1.90
CA HIS A 126 8.04 -3.04 1.29
C HIS A 126 9.06 -3.30 2.39
N VAL A 127 9.79 -4.40 2.27
CA VAL A 127 10.76 -4.85 3.26
C VAL A 127 12.16 -4.69 2.68
N GLN A 128 13.10 -4.24 3.52
CA GLN A 128 14.51 -4.17 3.18
C GLN A 128 14.98 -5.46 2.49
N ASP A 129 15.75 -5.29 1.41
CA ASP A 129 16.38 -6.34 0.59
C ASP A 129 15.41 -7.32 -0.11
N LEU A 130 14.11 -7.30 0.23
CA LEU A 130 13.07 -8.15 -0.36
C LEU A 130 12.12 -7.38 -1.29
N GLY A 131 12.07 -6.06 -1.15
CA GLY A 131 11.15 -5.21 -1.88
C GLY A 131 9.70 -5.38 -1.45
N TRP A 132 8.77 -5.17 -2.38
CA TRP A 132 7.34 -5.34 -2.13
C TRP A 132 6.97 -6.82 -2.02
N GLN A 133 6.48 -7.22 -0.84
CA GLN A 133 5.89 -8.54 -0.65
C GLN A 133 4.56 -8.69 -1.40
N ARG A 134 4.06 -9.92 -1.54
CA ARG A 134 2.70 -10.17 -2.03
C ARG A 134 1.65 -9.48 -1.15
N THR A 135 0.66 -8.85 -1.78
CA THR A 135 -0.48 -8.26 -1.08
C THR A 135 -1.28 -9.32 -0.33
N ARG A 136 -1.59 -9.06 0.93
CA ARG A 136 -2.45 -9.87 1.78
C ARG A 136 -3.76 -9.15 1.99
N CYS A 137 -4.87 -9.85 1.83
CA CYS A 137 -6.21 -9.31 2.06
C CYS A 137 -6.96 -10.21 3.03
N GLY A 138 -7.69 -9.61 3.98
CA GLY A 138 -8.54 -10.29 4.92
C GLY A 138 -9.93 -9.66 4.94
N ARG A 139 -10.95 -10.46 5.25
CA ARG A 139 -12.31 -9.99 5.49
C ARG A 139 -12.39 -9.25 6.82
N ASP A 140 -13.54 -8.64 7.10
CA ASP A 140 -13.79 -8.06 8.43
C ASP A 140 -13.63 -9.15 9.51
N ASN A 141 -12.95 -8.79 10.59
CA ASN A 141 -12.55 -9.63 11.73
C ASN A 141 -11.51 -10.71 11.41
N GLU A 142 -10.97 -10.74 10.19
CA GLU A 142 -9.84 -11.59 9.83
C GLU A 142 -8.53 -10.86 10.15
N GLN A 143 -7.55 -11.61 10.66
CA GLN A 143 -6.21 -11.11 10.94
C GLN A 143 -5.31 -11.40 9.73
N ILE A 144 -4.68 -10.36 9.18
CA ILE A 144 -3.60 -10.52 8.20
C ILE A 144 -2.29 -9.98 8.75
N THR A 145 -1.17 -10.54 8.30
CA THR A 145 0.17 -10.10 8.71
C THR A 145 1.05 -9.88 7.49
N VAL A 146 1.79 -8.79 7.48
CA VAL A 146 2.78 -8.41 6.45
C VAL A 146 4.10 -8.03 7.11
N GLY A 147 5.20 -8.10 6.35
CA GLY A 147 6.55 -7.90 6.85
C GLY A 147 7.26 -9.21 7.17
N THR A 148 8.23 -9.16 8.07
CA THR A 148 9.01 -10.32 8.51
C THR A 148 9.21 -10.31 10.02
N VAL A 149 9.16 -11.48 10.65
CA VAL A 149 9.48 -11.66 12.06
C VAL A 149 10.80 -12.41 12.16
N GLY A 150 11.67 -12.05 13.11
CA GLY A 150 12.91 -12.80 13.40
C GLY A 150 14.00 -12.75 12.32
N ARG A 151 13.81 -11.96 11.24
CA ARG A 151 14.79 -11.81 10.15
C ARG A 151 15.63 -10.54 10.25
N SER A 152 15.38 -9.69 11.24
CA SER A 152 16.06 -8.41 11.42
C SER A 152 15.96 -7.43 10.24
N LEU A 153 14.91 -7.56 9.41
CA LEU A 153 14.66 -6.70 8.26
C LEU A 153 13.63 -5.61 8.62
N ARG A 154 13.90 -4.36 8.23
CA ARG A 154 12.98 -3.23 8.41
C ARG A 154 11.87 -3.23 7.35
N LEU A 155 10.67 -2.82 7.72
CA LEU A 155 9.74 -2.21 6.77
C LEU A 155 10.27 -0.82 6.40
N GLU A 156 10.18 -0.51 5.12
CA GLU A 156 10.51 0.81 4.57
C GLU A 156 9.24 1.54 4.12
N ALA A 157 8.27 0.79 3.59
CA ALA A 157 6.96 1.31 3.19
C ALA A 157 5.83 0.32 3.44
N LEU A 158 4.60 0.84 3.51
CA LEU A 158 3.38 0.08 3.69
C LEU A 158 2.29 0.64 2.78
N ARG A 159 1.56 -0.27 2.11
CA ARG A 159 0.32 0.02 1.41
C ARG A 159 -0.87 -0.55 2.17
N LEU A 160 -1.94 0.23 2.27
CA LEU A 160 -3.19 -0.14 2.92
C LEU A 160 -4.39 0.27 2.06
N SER A 161 -5.39 -0.59 1.98
CA SER A 161 -6.69 -0.26 1.39
C SER A 161 -7.82 -0.98 2.08
N THR A 162 -9.02 -0.38 2.06
CA THR A 162 -10.27 -0.98 2.54
C THR A 162 -11.39 -0.68 1.54
N ARG A 163 -12.56 -1.31 1.71
CA ARG A 163 -13.72 -1.04 0.87
C ARG A 163 -14.51 0.21 1.27
N THR A 164 -14.14 0.87 2.36
CA THR A 164 -14.77 2.09 2.89
C THR A 164 -13.85 3.32 2.85
N GLY A 165 -12.55 3.13 2.63
CA GLY A 165 -11.52 4.17 2.73
C GLY A 165 -10.67 4.03 4.00
N VAL A 166 -9.48 4.61 3.97
CA VAL A 166 -8.51 4.54 5.06
C VAL A 166 -7.63 5.80 5.08
N CYS A 167 -7.29 6.27 6.28
CA CYS A 167 -6.25 7.25 6.49
C CYS A 167 -5.08 6.59 7.21
N ALA A 168 -3.89 6.72 6.65
CA ALA A 168 -2.65 6.22 7.24
C ALA A 168 -1.56 7.30 7.24
N GLN A 169 -0.62 7.20 8.18
CA GLN A 169 0.53 8.09 8.26
C GLN A 169 1.73 7.33 8.79
N GLY A 170 2.89 7.49 8.16
CA GLY A 170 4.14 6.88 8.59
C GLY A 170 5.02 7.84 9.39
N HIS A 171 5.69 7.33 10.43
CA HIS A 171 6.86 7.96 11.04
C HIS A 171 8.10 7.26 10.50
N VAL A 172 8.89 7.98 9.70
CA VAL A 172 10.05 7.44 9.00
C VAL A 172 11.32 7.98 9.64
N GLN A 173 12.34 7.13 9.77
CA GLN A 173 13.67 7.53 10.21
C GLN A 173 14.13 8.80 9.51
N ASN A 174 14.69 9.75 10.27
CA ASN A 174 15.25 11.03 9.80
C ASN A 174 14.26 11.97 9.08
N ILE A 175 13.00 11.58 8.91
CA ILE A 175 11.93 12.40 8.30
C ILE A 175 10.89 12.78 9.35
N GLY A 176 10.60 11.87 10.27
CA GLY A 176 9.51 12.01 11.23
C GLY A 176 8.16 11.65 10.60
N TRP A 177 7.10 12.30 11.09
CA TRP A 177 5.75 12.08 10.58
C TRP A 177 5.58 12.67 9.17
N GLN A 178 5.37 11.80 8.19
CA GLN A 178 4.94 12.20 6.85
C GLN A 178 3.52 12.79 6.88
N PRO A 179 3.04 13.51 5.85
CA PRO A 179 1.64 13.91 5.75
C PRO A 179 0.68 12.72 5.82
N TRP A 180 -0.57 12.96 6.27
CA TRP A 180 -1.61 11.93 6.24
C TRP A 180 -1.96 11.55 4.80
N GLN A 181 -1.96 10.26 4.52
CA GLN A 181 -2.50 9.70 3.29
C GLN A 181 -3.91 9.17 3.55
N CYS A 182 -4.92 9.97 3.18
CA CYS A 182 -6.32 9.60 3.25
C CYS A 182 -6.83 9.27 1.86
N VAL A 183 -7.32 8.05 1.68
CA VAL A 183 -7.80 7.56 0.39
C VAL A 183 -9.26 7.09 0.50
N PRO A 184 -10.08 7.31 -0.55
CA PRO A 184 -11.45 6.83 -0.57
C PRO A 184 -11.49 5.31 -0.71
N ARG A 185 -12.71 4.76 -0.75
CA ARG A 185 -12.98 3.36 -1.04
C ARG A 185 -12.15 2.83 -2.22
N SER A 186 -11.58 1.64 -2.03
CA SER A 186 -10.85 0.89 -3.07
C SER A 186 -9.60 1.59 -3.62
N ALA A 187 -9.17 2.70 -3.02
CA ALA A 187 -7.89 3.33 -3.29
C ALA A 187 -6.84 2.89 -2.24
N THR A 188 -5.57 2.99 -2.61
CA THR A 188 -4.45 2.51 -1.78
C THR A 188 -3.71 3.69 -1.16
N ALA A 189 -3.68 3.73 0.17
CA ALA A 189 -2.80 4.62 0.92
C ALA A 189 -1.40 4.03 0.96
N THR A 190 -0.38 4.80 0.57
CA THR A 190 1.03 4.43 0.68
C THR A 190 1.70 5.33 1.71
N ILE A 191 2.39 4.74 2.67
CA ILE A 191 3.21 5.44 3.68
C ILE A 191 4.62 4.84 3.72
N GLY A 192 5.57 5.61 4.23
CA GLY A 192 6.98 5.25 4.22
C GLY A 192 7.70 5.70 2.95
N THR A 193 8.81 5.04 2.63
CA THR A 193 9.67 5.38 1.49
C THR A 193 10.14 4.10 0.80
N VAL A 194 10.31 4.15 -0.52
CA VAL A 194 10.88 3.05 -1.31
C VAL A 194 12.22 3.49 -1.88
N GLY A 195 13.25 2.64 -1.77
CA GLY A 195 14.57 2.90 -2.36
C GLY A 195 15.43 3.93 -1.62
N GLN A 196 14.95 4.49 -0.51
CA GLN A 196 15.70 5.47 0.30
C GLN A 196 16.46 4.84 1.46
N SER A 197 16.34 3.53 1.67
CA SER A 197 16.95 2.80 2.79
C SER A 197 16.56 3.32 4.19
N LEU A 198 15.41 4.00 4.31
CA LEU A 198 14.89 4.51 5.57
C LEU A 198 13.86 3.55 6.17
N ARG A 199 13.99 3.25 7.47
CA ARG A 199 13.02 2.43 8.20
C ARG A 199 11.75 3.21 8.52
N LEU A 200 10.62 2.54 8.42
CA LEU A 200 9.39 2.93 9.11
C LEU A 200 9.55 2.56 10.59
N GLU A 201 9.29 3.50 11.50
CA GLU A 201 9.44 3.29 12.96
C GLU A 201 8.08 3.21 13.65
N ALA A 202 7.09 3.96 13.14
CA ALA A 202 5.72 3.91 13.61
C ALA A 202 4.73 4.23 12.48
N LEU A 203 3.46 3.92 12.74
CA LEU A 203 2.34 4.30 11.89
C LEU A 203 1.12 4.70 12.72
N ARG A 204 0.32 5.60 12.15
CA ARG A 204 -1.02 5.91 12.62
C ARG A 204 -2.05 5.53 11.57
N VAL A 205 -3.14 4.89 11.97
CA VAL A 205 -4.22 4.48 11.05
C VAL A 205 -5.59 4.78 11.64
N ARG A 206 -6.52 5.22 10.81
CA ARG A 206 -7.96 5.31 11.11
C ARG A 206 -8.79 4.95 9.88
N VAL A 207 -10.02 4.52 10.13
CA VAL A 207 -11.04 4.17 9.14
C VAL A 207 -12.37 4.81 9.55
#